data_AF-A0A9Q3D5Q6-F1
#
_entry.id   AF-A0A9Q3D5Q6-F1
#
_cell.length_a   1.000
_cell.length_b   1.000
_cell.length_c   1.000
_cell.angle_alpha   90.00
_cell.angle_beta   90.00
_cell.angle_gamma   90.00
#
_symmetry.space_group_name_H-M   'P 1'
#
loop_
_entity.id
_entity.type
_entity.pdbx_description
1 polymer ?
#
loop_
_entity_poly.entity_id
_entity_poly.type
_entity_poly.pdbx_seq_one_letter_code
_entity_poly.pdbx_strand_id
1 'polypeptide(L)'
;MSSLWTNFHRFFGTNLSFATAYHPQADRLAERMIQNLGEMIRIFCAYGLEFKYSHGFTHDLCTLIPVLELAYKTSVHYFTGQTPAMLEKG
;
A
#
# COMPACT_ATOMS: atom_id res chain seq x y z
N MET A 1 20.72 2.65 14.40
CA MET A 1 20.02 1.69 13.52
C MET A 1 19.94 0.35 14.22
N SER A 2 18.79 -0.33 14.17
CA SER A 2 18.65 -1.66 14.77
C SER A 2 19.59 -2.65 14.10
N SER A 3 20.36 -3.39 14.88
CA SER A 3 21.27 -4.43 14.39
C SER A 3 20.56 -5.54 13.63
N LEU A 4 19.29 -5.79 13.97
CA LEU A 4 18.43 -6.76 13.30
C LEU A 4 18.25 -6.41 11.81
N TRP A 5 17.83 -5.18 11.50
CA TRP A 5 17.57 -4.77 10.12
C TRP A 5 18.86 -4.72 9.28
N THR A 6 19.97 -4.23 9.86
CA THR A 6 21.27 -4.23 9.18
C THR A 6 21.73 -5.66 8.84
N ASN A 7 21.61 -6.59 9.77
CA ASN A 7 22.00 -7.99 9.54
C ASN A 7 21.07 -8.68 8.54
N PHE A 8 19.77 -8.38 8.58
CA PHE A 8 18.79 -8.89 7.61
C PHE A 8 19.16 -8.46 6.18
N HIS A 9 19.36 -7.16 5.95
CA HIS A 9 19.73 -6.67 4.61
C HIS A 9 21.05 -7.27 4.12
N ARG A 10 22.04 -7.42 5.01
CA ARG A 10 23.32 -8.05 4.70
C ARG A 10 23.17 -9.53 4.33
N PHE A 11 22.31 -10.27 5.02
CA PHE A 11 22.04 -11.68 4.74
C PHE A 11 21.40 -11.88 3.36
N PHE A 12 20.44 -11.03 2.99
CA PHE A 12 19.78 -11.08 1.68
C PHE A 12 20.56 -10.37 0.56
N GLY A 13 21.76 -9.86 0.83
CA GLY A 13 22.59 -9.16 -0.16
C GLY A 13 21.98 -7.84 -0.67
N THR A 14 21.10 -7.22 0.11
CA THR A 14 20.44 -5.96 -0.25
C THR A 14 21.13 -4.78 0.42
N ASN A 15 21.22 -3.66 -0.31
CA ASN A 15 21.77 -2.42 0.22
C ASN A 15 20.66 -1.58 0.84
N LEU A 16 20.84 -1.18 2.10
CA LEU A 16 19.90 -0.32 2.80
C LEU A 16 20.17 1.14 2.43
N SER A 17 19.28 1.73 1.64
CA SER A 17 19.31 3.14 1.26
C SER A 17 18.33 3.92 2.14
N PHE A 18 18.83 4.83 2.94
CA PHE A 18 17.99 5.72 3.76
C PHE A 18 17.72 7.02 3.03
N ALA A 19 16.47 7.49 3.07
CA ALA A 19 16.18 8.87 2.72
C ALA A 19 16.94 9.82 3.67
N THR A 20 17.40 10.94 3.13
CA THR A 20 18.05 11.98 3.93
C THR A 20 17.04 12.58 4.90
N ALA A 21 17.44 12.73 6.16
CA ALA A 21 16.58 13.33 7.18
C ALA A 21 16.15 14.73 6.73
N TYR A 22 14.85 15.03 6.90
CA TYR A 22 14.24 16.31 6.51
C TYR A 22 14.28 16.63 5.00
N HIS A 23 14.46 15.63 4.13
CA HIS A 23 14.41 15.82 2.68
C HIS A 23 13.19 15.11 2.05
N PRO A 24 11.99 15.73 2.08
CA PRO A 24 10.73 15.17 1.55
C PRO A 24 10.68 15.13 0.02
N GLN A 25 11.84 15.06 -0.65
CA GLN A 25 11.94 14.87 -2.11
C GLN A 25 12.35 13.44 -2.44
N ALA A 26 13.13 12.79 -1.58
CA ALA A 26 13.57 11.41 -1.78
C ALA A 26 12.41 10.40 -1.68
N ASP A 27 11.41 10.67 -0.84
CA ASP A 27 10.29 9.75 -0.58
C ASP A 27 8.98 10.13 -1.27
N ARG A 28 8.92 11.15 -2.15
CA ARG A 28 7.64 11.64 -2.71
C ARG A 28 6.80 10.58 -3.43
N LEU A 29 7.45 9.66 -4.12
CA LEU A 29 6.74 8.56 -4.81
C LEU A 29 6.13 7.59 -3.79
N ALA A 30 6.88 7.23 -2.74
CA ALA A 30 6.40 6.39 -1.66
C ALA A 30 5.31 7.10 -0.85
N GLU A 31 5.48 8.37 -0.51
CA GLU A 31 4.48 9.20 0.18
C GLU A 31 3.18 9.29 -0.61
N ARG A 32 3.25 9.53 -1.93
CA ARG A 32 2.06 9.58 -2.79
C ARG A 32 1.36 8.23 -2.86
N MET A 33 2.13 7.14 -2.93
CA MET A 33 1.58 5.79 -2.89
C MET A 33 0.89 5.50 -1.55
N ILE A 34 1.51 5.86 -0.43
CA ILE A 34 0.93 5.71 0.91
C ILE A 34 -0.37 6.50 1.05
N GLN A 35 -0.40 7.74 0.57
CA GLN A 35 -1.60 8.57 0.58
C GLN A 35 -2.74 7.94 -0.24
N ASN A 36 -2.43 7.48 -1.46
CA ASN A 36 -3.41 6.85 -2.34
C ASN A 36 -3.99 5.57 -1.71
N LEU A 37 -3.13 4.68 -1.20
CA LEU A 37 -3.58 3.47 -0.49
C LEU A 37 -4.41 3.80 0.76
N GLY A 38 -4.03 4.83 1.52
CA GLY A 38 -4.79 5.31 2.66
C GLY A 38 -6.18 5.82 2.29
N GLU A 39 -6.30 6.52 1.15
CA GLU A 39 -7.57 6.98 0.62
C GLU A 39 -8.45 5.82 0.15
N MET A 40 -7.89 4.84 -0.56
CA MET A 40 -8.60 3.61 -0.94
C MET A 40 -9.16 2.88 0.29
N ILE A 41 -8.35 2.72 1.35
CA ILE A 41 -8.80 2.07 2.59
C ILE A 41 -9.96 2.86 3.22
N ARG A 42 -9.87 4.20 3.29
CA ARG A 42 -10.94 5.04 3.85
C ARG A 42 -12.25 4.88 3.09
N ILE A 43 -12.19 4.88 1.76
CA ILE A 43 -13.36 4.70 0.90
C ILE A 43 -13.96 3.31 1.14
N PHE A 44 -13.16 2.24 1.10
CA PHE A 44 -13.63 0.87 1.31
C PHE A 44 -14.21 0.64 2.72
N CYS A 45 -13.58 1.20 3.76
CA CYS A 45 -14.11 1.15 5.13
C CYS A 45 -15.43 1.92 5.25
N ALA A 46 -15.57 3.07 4.59
CA ALA A 46 -16.82 3.84 4.57
C ALA A 46 -17.96 3.07 3.88
N TYR A 47 -17.69 2.41 2.74
CA TYR A 47 -18.66 1.53 2.08
C TYR A 47 -19.11 0.39 3.01
N GLY A 48 -18.20 -0.19 3.79
CA GLY A 48 -18.54 -1.20 4.77
C GLY A 48 -19.44 -0.70 5.92
N LEU A 49 -19.39 0.59 6.25
CA LEU A 49 -20.27 1.15 7.29
C LEU A 49 -21.73 1.28 6.81
N GLU A 50 -21.96 1.44 5.51
CA GLU A 50 -23.31 1.49 4.92
C GLU A 50 -23.99 0.12 4.87
N PHE A 51 -23.22 -0.96 4.71
CA PHE A 51 -23.71 -2.35 4.68
C PHE A 51 -23.59 -3.08 6.03
N LYS A 52 -23.94 -2.39 7.13
CA LYS A 52 -24.04 -3.03 8.45
C LYS A 52 -25.05 -4.17 8.42
N TYR A 53 -24.58 -5.40 8.42
CA TYR A 53 -25.37 -6.52 8.92
C TYR A 53 -25.76 -6.22 10.37
N SER A 54 -26.97 -6.59 10.78
CA SER A 54 -27.62 -6.31 12.09
C SER A 54 -26.82 -6.77 13.34
N HIS A 55 -25.59 -7.24 13.17
CA HIS A 55 -24.76 -7.95 14.13
C HIS A 55 -23.43 -7.22 14.38
N GLY A 56 -23.40 -5.88 14.33
CA GLY A 56 -22.37 -5.04 14.96
C GLY A 56 -20.92 -5.14 14.49
N PHE A 57 -20.55 -6.08 13.60
CA PHE A 57 -19.20 -6.18 13.06
C PHE A 57 -19.07 -5.26 11.85
N THR A 58 -18.51 -4.08 12.10
CA THR A 58 -17.76 -3.35 11.08
C THR A 58 -16.83 -4.34 10.40
N HIS A 59 -16.93 -4.50 9.08
CA HIS A 59 -16.14 -5.44 8.29
C HIS A 59 -14.69 -5.49 8.81
N ASP A 60 -14.25 -6.67 9.27
CA ASP A 60 -12.87 -6.85 9.73
C ASP A 60 -11.94 -6.42 8.58
N LEU A 61 -11.11 -5.42 8.83
CA LEU A 61 -10.21 -4.85 7.81
C LEU A 61 -9.39 -5.95 7.13
N CYS A 62 -9.03 -7.00 7.88
CA CYS A 62 -8.32 -8.17 7.37
C CYS A 62 -9.08 -8.88 6.23
N THR A 63 -10.42 -8.89 6.26
CA THR A 63 -11.26 -9.48 5.20
C THR A 63 -11.38 -8.58 3.97
N LEU A 64 -11.21 -7.26 4.12
CA LEU A 64 -11.28 -6.30 3.02
C LEU A 64 -9.94 -6.11 2.31
N ILE A 65 -8.81 -6.39 2.97
CA ILE A 65 -7.47 -6.25 2.39
C ILE A 65 -7.32 -7.00 1.05
N PRO A 66 -7.73 -8.29 0.92
CA PRO A 66 -7.61 -9.00 -0.36
C PRO A 66 -8.43 -8.37 -1.49
N VAL A 67 -9.62 -7.84 -1.18
CA VAL A 67 -10.50 -7.17 -2.15
C VAL A 67 -9.88 -5.85 -2.60
N LEU A 68 -9.33 -5.09 -1.66
CA LEU A 68 -8.64 -3.84 -1.94
C LEU A 68 -7.36 -4.05 -2.76
N GLU A 69 -6.59 -5.09 -2.47
CA GLU A 69 -5.39 -5.48 -3.24
C GLU A 69 -5.76 -5.81 -4.70
N LEU A 70 -6.84 -6.57 -4.91
CA LEU A 70 -7.34 -6.88 -6.25
C LEU A 70 -7.79 -5.61 -6.99
N ALA A 71 -8.54 -4.73 -6.32
CA ALA A 71 -8.98 -3.46 -6.89
C ALA A 71 -7.79 -2.58 -7.30
N TYR A 72 -6.77 -2.49 -6.45
CA TYR A 72 -5.53 -1.77 -6.76
C TYR A 72 -4.83 -2.35 -7.99
N LYS A 73 -4.59 -3.67 -8.00
CA LYS A 73 -3.88 -4.38 -9.08
C LYS A 73 -4.57 -4.28 -10.44
N THR A 74 -5.90 -4.12 -10.45
CA THR A 74 -6.72 -4.06 -11.68
C THR A 74 -7.06 -2.63 -12.11
N SER A 75 -6.84 -1.64 -11.26
CA SER A 75 -7.07 -0.23 -11.59
C SER A 75 -6.03 0.27 -12.61
N VAL A 76 -6.47 1.05 -13.60
CA VAL A 76 -5.58 1.65 -14.59
C VAL A 76 -4.97 2.92 -14.01
N HIS A 77 -3.63 2.99 -13.98
CA HIS A 77 -2.96 4.19 -13.50
C HIS A 77 -2.98 5.27 -14.59
N TYR A 78 -3.47 6.46 -14.23
CA TYR A 78 -3.73 7.57 -15.16
C TYR A 78 -2.54 7.92 -16.07
N PHE A 79 -1.33 7.93 -15.53
CA PHE A 79 -0.13 8.33 -16.27
C PHE A 79 0.42 7.22 -17.19
N THR A 80 0.28 5.96 -16.80
CA THR A 80 0.85 4.84 -17.55
C THR A 80 -0.16 4.20 -18.50
N GLY A 81 -1.46 4.44 -18.31
CA GLY A 81 -2.54 3.83 -19.08
C GLY A 81 -2.61 2.31 -18.90
N GLN A 82 -1.89 1.75 -17.93
CA GLN A 82 -1.78 0.33 -17.67
C GLN A 82 -2.08 0.03 -16.20
N THR A 83 -2.47 -1.21 -15.94
CA THR A 83 -2.68 -1.70 -14.57
C THR A 83 -1.33 -2.06 -13.93
N PRO A 84 -1.17 -1.90 -12.60
CA PRO A 84 0.04 -2.34 -11.90
C PRO A 84 0.40 -3.80 -12.18
N ALA A 85 -0.60 -4.69 -12.22
CA ALA A 85 -0.38 -6.11 -12.49
C ALA A 85 0.18 -6.41 -13.90
N MET A 86 -0.07 -5.54 -14.88
CA MET A 86 0.53 -5.66 -16.22
C MET A 86 1.99 -5.24 -16.22
N LEU A 87 2.34 -4.20 -15.47
CA LEU A 87 3.71 -3.70 -15.37
C LEU A 87 4.64 -4.66 -14.60
N GLU A 88 4.10 -5.40 -13.62
CA GLU A 88 4.86 -6.38 -12.83
C GLU A 88 5.16 -7.69 -13.58
N LYS A 89 4.41 -7.99 -14.65
CA LYS A 89 4.53 -9.24 -15.43
C LYS A 89 5.30 -9.07 -16.74
N GLY A 90 5.79 -7.87 -17.02
CA GLY A 90 6.57 -7.53 -18.22
C GLY A 90 7.98 -8.08 -18.22
#